data_AF-A0AAX6T3E2-F1
#
_entry.id   AF-A0AAX6T3E2-F1
#
_cell.length_a   1.000
_cell.length_b   1.000
_cell.length_c   1.000
_cell.angle_alpha   90.00
_cell.angle_beta   90.00
_cell.angle_gamma   90.00
#
_symmetry.space_group_name_H-M   'P 1'
#
loop_
_entity.id
_entity.type
_entity.pdbx_description
1 polymer ?
#
loop_
_entity_poly.entity_id
_entity_poly.type
_entity_poly.pdbx_seq_one_letter_code
_entity_poly.pdbx_strand_id
1 'polypeptide(L)'
;MTPAGAERLPSRAARLLSALFYGACSLFLVLLNKALLTTYGFPSPIVLGIGQMAATIMILYVAKLNKIIHFPDFDKRIPVKLFPLPLLYVGNHLSGLLSTGKLSLPMFTVLRKFTIPLTLLLETIILGKHYSLDIVASVFTIVLGAVVAAGSDLAFNLEGYIFVFLNDIFTAANGVYTKQKMDPKELGKYGVLFYNACFMIIPTFIISVSTGDFQQATEFNQWKNVLFIIQFLLSCFLGYLLMFATVLCSHYNSPLTTAVVGAIKVQGWTRISWISMTDRSYPLARLLAML
;
A
#
# COMPACT_ATOMS: atom_id res chain seq x y z
N MET A 1 -33.82 25.60 4.56
CA MET A 1 -33.23 24.25 4.73
C MET A 1 -32.52 23.89 3.43
N THR A 2 -31.21 24.16 3.36
CA THR A 2 -30.34 23.82 2.23
C THR A 2 -29.92 22.34 2.35
N PRO A 3 -30.08 21.52 1.29
CA PRO A 3 -29.66 20.13 1.36
C PRO A 3 -28.13 20.04 1.44
N ALA A 4 -27.66 19.21 2.37
CA ALA A 4 -26.25 18.93 2.60
C ALA A 4 -25.54 18.47 1.31
N GLY A 5 -24.29 18.92 1.16
CA GLY A 5 -23.47 18.81 -0.04
C GLY A 5 -23.46 17.42 -0.69
N ALA A 6 -24.01 17.36 -1.89
CA ALA A 6 -23.77 16.27 -2.82
C ALA A 6 -22.27 16.25 -3.18
N GLU A 7 -21.52 15.29 -2.65
CA GLU A 7 -20.19 14.96 -3.17
C GLU A 7 -20.34 14.60 -4.64
N ARG A 8 -19.91 15.50 -5.54
CA ARG A 8 -19.85 15.23 -6.97
C ARG A 8 -18.95 14.01 -7.18
N LEU A 9 -19.50 12.92 -7.73
CA LEU A 9 -18.68 11.77 -8.16
C LEU A 9 -17.52 12.30 -9.01
N PRO A 10 -16.26 11.98 -8.67
CA PRO A 10 -15.11 12.48 -9.41
C PRO A 10 -15.21 12.07 -10.86
N SER A 11 -15.03 13.03 -11.76
CA SER A 11 -15.06 12.80 -13.22
C SER A 11 -14.14 11.62 -13.58
N ARG A 12 -14.54 10.82 -14.58
CA ARG A 12 -13.72 9.70 -15.08
C ARG A 12 -12.29 10.16 -15.42
N ALA A 13 -12.14 11.40 -15.88
CA ALA A 13 -10.83 12.02 -16.13
C ALA A 13 -10.02 12.25 -14.84
N ALA A 14 -10.64 12.67 -13.73
CA ALA A 14 -9.94 12.83 -12.45
C ALA A 14 -9.45 11.48 -11.90
N ARG A 15 -10.25 10.43 -12.06
CA ARG A 15 -9.89 9.05 -11.67
C ARG A 15 -8.72 8.53 -12.52
N LEU A 16 -8.79 8.71 -13.84
CA LEU A 16 -7.72 8.32 -14.76
C LEU A 16 -6.43 9.12 -14.52
N LEU A 17 -6.55 10.44 -14.34
CA LEU A 17 -5.40 11.32 -14.10
C LEU A 17 -4.72 11.00 -12.77
N SER A 18 -5.48 10.72 -11.71
CA SER A 18 -4.92 10.29 -10.42
C SER A 18 -4.16 8.95 -10.53
N ALA A 19 -4.67 8.01 -11.34
CA ALA A 19 -4.02 6.73 -11.59
C ALA A 19 -2.74 6.90 -12.44
N LEU A 20 -2.77 7.73 -13.48
CA LEU A 20 -1.60 8.05 -14.31
C LEU A 20 -0.52 8.77 -13.50
N PHE A 21 -0.91 9.76 -12.69
CA PHE A 21 0.02 10.48 -11.80
C PHE A 21 0.66 9.53 -10.78
N TYR A 22 -0.14 8.66 -10.16
CA TYR A 22 0.37 7.61 -9.27
C TYR A 22 1.30 6.64 -10.01
N GLY A 23 0.99 6.26 -11.25
CA GLY A 23 1.84 5.43 -12.11
C GLY A 23 3.19 6.09 -12.39
N ALA A 24 3.17 7.32 -12.91
CA ALA A 24 4.37 8.08 -13.24
C ALA A 24 5.28 8.32 -12.02
N CYS A 25 4.74 8.80 -10.90
CA CYS A 25 5.52 9.02 -9.67
C CYS A 25 6.19 7.73 -9.18
N SER A 26 5.50 6.60 -9.30
CA SER A 26 6.02 5.30 -8.90
C SER A 26 7.13 4.79 -9.80
N LEU A 27 7.02 5.02 -11.11
CA LEU A 27 8.08 4.68 -12.06
C LEU A 27 9.35 5.49 -11.77
N PHE A 28 9.21 6.80 -11.64
CA PHE A 28 10.33 7.69 -11.33
C PHE A 28 11.00 7.38 -10.00
N LEU A 29 10.21 7.16 -8.94
CA LEU A 29 10.75 6.90 -7.61
C LEU A 29 11.67 5.67 -7.62
N VAL A 30 11.23 4.57 -8.22
CA VAL A 30 12.01 3.34 -8.15
C VAL A 30 13.19 3.37 -9.13
N LEU A 31 13.11 4.06 -10.27
CA LEU A 31 14.29 4.30 -11.12
C LEU A 31 15.37 5.04 -10.34
N LEU A 32 15.00 6.08 -9.57
CA LEU A 32 15.93 6.80 -8.71
C LEU A 32 16.41 5.95 -7.53
N ASN A 33 15.53 5.18 -6.87
CA ASN A 33 15.95 4.27 -5.80
C ASN A 33 16.93 3.21 -6.32
N LYS A 34 16.72 2.69 -7.53
CA LYS A 34 17.65 1.76 -8.18
C LYS A 34 18.98 2.43 -8.51
N ALA A 35 18.98 3.66 -9.00
CA ALA A 35 20.22 4.41 -9.20
C ALA A 35 20.98 4.61 -7.87
N LEU A 36 20.29 4.98 -6.79
CA LEU A 36 20.90 5.14 -5.46
C LEU A 36 21.46 3.83 -4.89
N LEU A 37 20.70 2.73 -4.99
CA LEU A 37 21.10 1.44 -4.41
C LEU A 37 22.14 0.71 -5.26
N THR A 38 22.04 0.78 -6.59
CA THR A 38 22.87 -0.01 -7.50
C THR A 38 24.03 0.80 -8.09
N THR A 39 23.82 2.06 -8.50
CA THR A 39 24.87 2.88 -9.12
C THR A 39 25.75 3.56 -8.07
N TYR A 40 25.14 4.10 -7.01
CA TYR A 40 25.90 4.69 -5.91
C TYR A 40 26.30 3.67 -4.84
N GLY A 41 25.66 2.49 -4.81
CA GLY A 41 25.96 1.43 -3.84
C GLY A 41 25.47 1.76 -2.43
N PHE A 42 24.37 2.52 -2.28
CA PHE A 42 23.83 2.87 -0.97
C PHE A 42 23.42 1.59 -0.20
N PRO A 43 23.95 1.36 1.01
CA PRO A 43 23.87 0.04 1.65
C PRO A 43 22.51 -0.27 2.27
N SER A 44 21.67 0.72 2.59
CA SER A 44 20.40 0.48 3.29
C SER A 44 19.16 1.04 2.58
N PRO A 45 18.31 0.18 2.00
CA PRO A 45 17.00 0.61 1.49
C PRO A 45 16.05 1.05 2.63
N ILE A 46 16.26 0.58 3.86
CA ILE A 46 15.44 0.92 5.03
C ILE A 46 15.63 2.39 5.40
N VAL A 47 16.88 2.86 5.44
CA VAL A 47 17.21 4.26 5.75
C VAL A 47 16.68 5.21 4.67
N LEU A 48 16.70 4.80 3.40
CA LEU A 48 16.07 5.56 2.32
C LEU A 48 14.55 5.70 2.54
N GLY A 49 13.88 4.63 2.96
CA GLY A 49 12.47 4.65 3.33
C GLY A 49 12.18 5.56 4.54
N ILE A 50 13.03 5.54 5.56
CA ILE A 50 12.95 6.45 6.72
C ILE A 50 13.07 7.91 6.25
N GLY A 51 13.98 8.21 5.34
CA GLY A 51 14.12 9.54 4.73
C GLY A 51 12.86 10.00 3.99
N GLN A 52 12.23 9.11 3.22
CA GLN A 52 10.96 9.39 2.51
C GLN A 52 9.80 9.65 3.50
N MET A 53 9.70 8.86 4.57
CA MET A 53 8.70 9.05 5.62
C MET A 53 8.95 10.35 6.41
N ALA A 54 10.20 10.65 6.75
CA ALA A 54 10.59 11.89 7.43
C ALA A 54 10.30 13.13 6.58
N ALA A 55 10.64 13.08 5.28
CA ALA A 55 10.32 14.15 4.34
C ALA A 55 8.81 14.37 4.23
N THR A 56 8.01 13.29 4.21
CA THR A 56 6.54 13.37 4.22
C THR A 56 6.02 14.09 5.46
N ILE A 57 6.51 13.72 6.66
CA ILE A 57 6.14 14.37 7.92
C ILE A 57 6.54 15.85 7.90
N MET A 58 7.76 16.17 7.47
CA MET A 58 8.29 17.54 7.42
C MET A 58 7.48 18.42 6.46
N ILE A 59 7.23 17.96 5.23
CA ILE A 59 6.48 18.71 4.22
C ILE A 59 5.04 18.97 4.70
N LEU A 60 4.38 17.96 5.25
CA LEU A 60 3.01 18.10 5.79
C LEU A 60 2.96 19.05 6.99
N TYR A 61 3.95 18.97 7.88
CA TYR A 61 4.02 19.85 9.05
C TYR A 61 4.25 21.31 8.66
N VAL A 62 5.19 21.58 7.74
CA VAL A 62 5.44 22.92 7.19
C VAL A 62 4.21 23.45 6.44
N ALA A 63 3.52 22.60 5.67
CA ALA A 63 2.29 22.99 4.98
C ALA A 63 1.13 23.32 5.93
N LYS A 64 1.08 22.69 7.11
CA LYS A 64 0.14 23.04 8.18
C LYS A 64 0.48 24.35 8.86
N LEU A 65 1.77 24.60 9.16
CA LEU A 65 2.21 25.88 9.73
C LEU A 65 1.86 27.06 8.80
N ASN A 66 1.97 26.86 7.48
CA ASN A 66 1.57 27.84 6.47
C ASN A 66 0.05 27.94 6.24
N LYS A 67 -0.78 27.23 7.02
CA LYS A 67 -2.26 27.16 6.89
C LYS A 67 -2.78 26.74 5.52
N ILE A 68 -1.93 26.15 4.67
CA ILE A 68 -2.30 25.63 3.34
C ILE A 68 -3.12 24.33 3.50
N ILE A 69 -2.86 23.58 4.58
CA ILE A 69 -3.47 22.28 4.84
C ILE A 69 -3.98 22.22 6.28
N HIS A 70 -5.26 21.88 6.44
CA HIS A 70 -5.87 21.62 7.75
C HIS A 70 -5.90 20.11 8.00
N PHE A 71 -5.17 19.65 9.02
CA PHE A 71 -5.31 18.30 9.57
C PHE A 71 -5.41 18.40 11.10
N PRO A 72 -6.24 17.53 11.74
CA PRO A 72 -6.48 17.61 13.18
C PRO A 72 -5.17 17.60 13.97
N ASP A 73 -5.04 18.55 14.89
CA ASP A 73 -3.92 18.64 15.84
C ASP A 73 -3.74 17.35 16.64
N PHE A 74 -2.53 17.16 17.17
CA PHE A 74 -2.12 15.97 17.93
C PHE A 74 -2.93 15.87 19.24
N ASP A 75 -4.16 15.36 19.15
CA ASP A 75 -5.03 15.03 20.27
C ASP A 75 -4.67 13.64 20.84
N LYS A 76 -4.74 13.49 22.17
CA LYS A 76 -4.59 12.20 22.87
C LYS A 76 -5.60 11.15 22.38
N ARG A 77 -6.66 11.58 21.68
CA ARG A 77 -7.65 10.73 21.01
C ARG A 77 -7.16 10.07 19.72
N ILE A 78 -6.06 10.52 19.12
CA ILE A 78 -5.58 9.98 17.84
C ILE A 78 -5.10 8.53 17.90
N PRO A 79 -4.28 8.09 18.88
CA PRO A 79 -3.95 6.66 18.98
C PRO A 79 -5.21 5.80 19.15
N VAL A 80 -6.23 6.30 19.86
CA VAL A 80 -7.54 5.63 20.00
C VAL A 80 -8.31 5.66 18.66
N LYS A 81 -8.28 6.77 17.93
CA LYS A 81 -8.83 6.85 16.57
C LYS A 81 -8.06 6.01 15.57
N LEU A 82 -6.78 5.71 15.79
CA LEU A 82 -5.97 4.85 14.93
C LEU A 82 -6.21 3.37 15.21
N PHE A 83 -6.61 3.01 16.42
CA PHE A 83 -7.16 1.69 16.73
C PHE A 83 -8.40 1.43 15.84
N PRO A 84 -8.58 0.24 15.22
CA PRO A 84 -7.78 -0.99 15.32
C PRO A 84 -6.72 -1.17 14.21
N LEU A 85 -6.35 -0.14 13.43
CA LEU A 85 -5.49 -0.29 12.25
C LEU A 85 -4.15 -0.99 12.52
N PRO A 86 -3.35 -0.61 13.53
CA PRO A 86 -2.09 -1.28 13.79
C PRO A 86 -2.25 -2.78 14.09
N LEU A 87 -3.32 -3.16 14.80
CA LEU A 87 -3.65 -4.55 15.10
C LEU A 87 -3.98 -5.33 13.82
N LEU A 88 -4.76 -4.71 12.92
CA LEU A 88 -5.10 -5.30 11.62
C LEU A 88 -3.86 -5.45 10.73
N TYR A 89 -2.92 -4.50 10.78
CA TYR A 89 -1.65 -4.60 10.05
C TYR A 89 -0.79 -5.75 10.56
N VAL A 90 -0.62 -5.88 11.88
CA VAL A 90 0.15 -6.97 12.49
C VAL A 90 -0.50 -8.31 12.21
N GLY A 91 -1.83 -8.40 12.39
CA GLY A 91 -2.61 -9.59 12.08
C GLY A 91 -2.49 -10.01 10.63
N ASN A 92 -2.62 -9.06 9.69
CA ASN A 92 -2.41 -9.30 8.27
C ASN A 92 -0.99 -9.78 7.95
N HIS A 93 0.03 -9.17 8.56
CA HIS A 93 1.42 -9.54 8.26
C HIS A 93 1.73 -10.97 8.76
N LEU A 94 1.36 -11.28 10.00
CA LEU A 94 1.59 -12.60 10.60
C LEU A 94 0.82 -13.71 9.88
N SER A 95 -0.48 -13.52 9.65
CA SER A 95 -1.31 -14.54 8.99
C SER A 95 -0.87 -14.77 7.54
N GLY A 96 -0.45 -13.72 6.84
CA GLY A 96 0.03 -13.80 5.46
C GLY A 96 1.35 -14.57 5.33
N LEU A 97 2.28 -14.36 6.27
CA LEU A 97 3.52 -15.16 6.31
C LEU A 97 3.23 -16.63 6.63
N LEU A 98 2.39 -16.91 7.64
CA LEU A 98 2.05 -18.27 8.05
C LEU A 98 1.33 -19.05 6.94
N SER A 99 0.44 -18.40 6.19
CA SER A 99 -0.23 -19.04 5.06
C SER A 99 0.70 -19.33 3.90
N THR A 100 1.65 -18.44 3.61
CA THR A 100 2.58 -18.61 2.48
C THR A 100 3.54 -19.78 2.70
N GLY A 101 3.87 -20.10 3.96
CA GLY A 101 4.70 -21.25 4.30
C GLY A 101 3.97 -22.61 4.28
N LYS A 102 2.63 -22.62 4.35
CA LYS A 102 1.82 -23.86 4.49
C LYS A 102 1.02 -24.24 3.25
N LEU A 103 0.91 -23.32 2.27
CA LEU A 103 0.14 -23.54 1.05
C LEU A 103 0.99 -23.36 -0.20
N SER A 104 0.60 -24.06 -1.26
CA SER A 104 1.13 -23.81 -2.59
C SER A 104 0.75 -22.40 -3.06
N LEU A 105 1.65 -21.73 -3.78
CA LEU A 105 1.42 -20.38 -4.31
C LEU A 105 0.11 -20.27 -5.12
N PRO A 106 -0.27 -21.24 -5.98
CA PRO A 106 -1.54 -21.19 -6.70
C PRO A 106 -2.76 -21.25 -5.79
N MET A 107 -2.76 -22.08 -4.74
CA MET A 107 -3.90 -22.16 -3.82
C MET A 107 -3.99 -20.93 -2.91
N PHE A 108 -2.85 -20.36 -2.53
CA PHE A 108 -2.82 -19.08 -1.83
C PHE A 108 -3.50 -17.97 -2.64
N THR A 109 -3.20 -17.84 -3.94
CA THR A 109 -3.81 -16.79 -4.78
C THR A 109 -5.30 -17.03 -5.04
N VAL A 110 -5.73 -18.28 -5.16
CA VAL A 110 -7.15 -18.65 -5.26
C VAL A 110 -7.91 -18.27 -4.00
N LEU A 111 -7.42 -18.68 -2.83
CA LEU A 111 -8.07 -18.39 -1.55
C LEU A 111 -8.10 -16.88 -1.27
N ARG A 112 -7.06 -16.13 -1.64
CA ARG A 112 -7.06 -14.67 -1.50
C ARG A 112 -8.18 -13.95 -2.25
N LYS A 113 -8.85 -14.59 -3.22
CA LYS A 113 -10.03 -14.02 -3.87
C LYS A 113 -11.20 -13.84 -2.90
N PHE A 114 -11.23 -14.54 -1.77
CA PHE A 114 -12.20 -14.33 -0.69
C PHE A 114 -12.05 -12.97 0.03
N THR A 115 -10.90 -12.29 -0.09
CA THR A 115 -10.78 -10.89 0.36
C THR A 115 -11.81 -9.98 -0.33
N ILE A 116 -12.18 -10.25 -1.59
CA ILE A 116 -13.07 -9.39 -2.39
C ILE A 116 -14.50 -9.32 -1.82
N PRO A 117 -15.24 -10.44 -1.65
CA PRO A 117 -16.56 -10.40 -1.03
C PRO A 117 -16.53 -9.88 0.41
N LEU A 118 -15.48 -10.19 1.19
CA LEU A 118 -15.31 -9.66 2.55
C LEU A 118 -15.18 -8.14 2.53
N THR A 119 -14.39 -7.59 1.60
CA THR A 119 -14.24 -6.13 1.44
C THR A 119 -15.55 -5.49 1.04
N LEU A 120 -16.30 -6.08 0.09
CA LEU A 120 -17.61 -5.57 -0.34
C LEU A 120 -18.59 -5.52 0.84
N LEU A 121 -18.66 -6.59 1.63
CA LEU A 121 -19.53 -6.67 2.81
C LEU A 121 -19.13 -5.64 3.87
N LEU A 122 -17.84 -5.51 4.17
CA LEU A 122 -17.34 -4.50 5.12
C LEU A 122 -17.57 -3.07 4.63
N GLU A 123 -17.42 -2.78 3.32
CA GLU A 123 -17.73 -1.45 2.78
C GLU A 123 -19.23 -1.13 2.87
N THR A 124 -20.11 -2.11 2.68
CA THR A 124 -21.55 -1.90 2.85
C THR A 124 -21.93 -1.66 4.31
N ILE A 125 -21.33 -2.41 5.26
CA ILE A 125 -21.64 -2.27 6.69
C ILE A 125 -20.99 -1.01 7.30
N ILE A 126 -19.69 -0.79 7.07
CA ILE A 126 -18.91 0.24 7.76
C ILE A 126 -19.01 1.59 7.05
N LEU A 127 -18.96 1.60 5.71
CA LEU A 127 -19.03 2.83 4.91
C LEU A 127 -20.47 3.14 4.44
N GLY A 128 -21.43 2.25 4.67
CA GLY A 128 -22.82 2.44 4.25
C GLY A 128 -23.02 2.49 2.73
N LYS A 129 -22.10 1.90 1.95
CA LYS A 129 -22.17 1.95 0.48
C LYS A 129 -23.11 0.89 -0.09
N HIS A 130 -23.96 1.31 -1.02
CA HIS A 130 -24.79 0.43 -1.83
C HIS A 130 -24.11 0.13 -3.18
N TYR A 131 -23.98 -1.15 -3.48
CA TYR A 131 -23.43 -1.66 -4.75
C TYR A 131 -24.56 -2.09 -5.69
N SER A 132 -24.36 -1.92 -7.00
CA SER A 132 -25.30 -2.42 -8.00
C SER A 132 -25.26 -3.95 -8.06
N LEU A 133 -26.37 -4.55 -8.50
CA LEU A 133 -26.50 -6.00 -8.63
C LEU A 133 -25.44 -6.62 -9.56
N ASP A 134 -24.99 -5.89 -10.58
CA ASP A 134 -23.93 -6.35 -11.50
C ASP A 134 -22.58 -6.57 -10.78
N ILE A 135 -22.26 -5.71 -9.81
CA ILE A 135 -21.04 -5.82 -9.01
C ILE A 135 -21.16 -7.03 -8.07
N VAL A 136 -22.33 -7.21 -7.44
CA VAL A 136 -22.59 -8.36 -6.57
C VAL A 136 -22.53 -9.67 -7.35
N ALA A 137 -23.12 -9.71 -8.54
CA ALA A 137 -23.08 -10.86 -9.45
C ALA A 137 -21.63 -11.18 -9.88
N SER A 138 -20.83 -10.16 -10.19
CA SER A 138 -19.42 -10.34 -10.54
C SER A 138 -18.61 -10.94 -9.39
N VAL A 139 -18.82 -10.46 -8.16
CA VAL A 139 -18.17 -10.99 -6.95
C VAL A 139 -18.60 -12.43 -6.70
N PHE A 140 -19.88 -12.75 -6.90
CA PHE A 140 -20.38 -14.11 -6.76
C PHE A 140 -19.68 -15.08 -7.74
N THR A 141 -19.52 -14.69 -9.00
CA THR A 141 -18.79 -15.48 -9.99
C THR A 141 -17.33 -15.72 -9.59
N ILE A 142 -16.66 -14.70 -9.02
CA ILE A 142 -15.27 -14.83 -8.53
C ILE A 142 -15.20 -15.86 -7.39
N VAL A 143 -16.16 -15.80 -6.44
CA VAL A 143 -16.23 -16.73 -5.31
C VAL A 143 -16.49 -18.16 -5.78
N LEU A 144 -17.42 -18.34 -6.73
CA LEU A 144 -17.68 -19.66 -7.33
C LEU A 144 -16.42 -20.26 -7.95
N GLY A 145 -15.68 -19.47 -8.74
CA GLY A 145 -14.41 -19.93 -9.31
C GLY A 145 -13.38 -20.33 -8.25
N ALA A 146 -13.32 -19.58 -7.14
CA ALA A 146 -12.41 -19.90 -6.04
C ALA A 146 -12.80 -21.17 -5.29
N VAL A 147 -14.10 -21.39 -5.04
CA VAL A 147 -14.62 -22.59 -4.37
C VAL A 147 -14.40 -23.84 -5.22
N VAL A 148 -14.68 -23.77 -6.52
CA VAL A 148 -14.46 -24.91 -7.44
C VAL A 148 -12.99 -25.30 -7.48
N ALA A 149 -12.08 -24.32 -7.57
CA ALA A 149 -10.64 -24.58 -7.55
C ALA A 149 -10.17 -25.16 -6.20
N ALA A 150 -10.69 -24.67 -5.08
CA ALA A 150 -10.39 -25.21 -3.75
C ALA A 150 -10.93 -26.63 -3.54
N GLY A 151 -12.10 -26.96 -4.10
CA GLY A 151 -12.68 -28.30 -4.04
C GLY A 151 -11.88 -29.37 -4.81
N SER A 152 -11.05 -28.94 -5.77
CA SER A 152 -10.16 -29.81 -6.54
C SER A 152 -8.74 -29.93 -5.97
N ASP A 153 -8.46 -29.35 -4.80
CA ASP A 153 -7.11 -29.34 -4.24
C ASP A 153 -6.74 -30.68 -3.58
N LEU A 154 -5.81 -31.41 -4.21
CA LEU A 154 -5.25 -32.65 -3.66
C LEU A 154 -4.24 -32.40 -2.52
N ALA A 155 -3.74 -31.17 -2.33
CA ALA A 155 -2.79 -30.78 -1.30
C ALA A 155 -3.45 -30.04 -0.12
N PHE A 156 -4.65 -30.46 0.26
CA PHE A 156 -5.46 -29.80 1.28
C PHE A 156 -4.75 -29.73 2.65
N ASN A 157 -4.52 -28.51 3.12
CA ASN A 157 -3.97 -28.23 4.46
C ASN A 157 -4.92 -27.30 5.21
N LEU A 158 -5.76 -27.87 6.08
CA LEU A 158 -6.77 -27.12 6.84
C LEU A 158 -6.18 -25.92 7.62
N GLU A 159 -5.01 -26.10 8.21
CA GLU A 159 -4.35 -25.05 8.99
C GLU A 159 -3.92 -23.87 8.11
N GLY A 160 -3.34 -24.16 6.93
CA GLY A 160 -3.00 -23.15 5.93
C GLY A 160 -4.23 -22.39 5.42
N TYR A 161 -5.33 -23.09 5.18
CA TYR A 161 -6.59 -22.49 4.72
C TYR A 161 -7.18 -21.53 5.76
N ILE A 162 -7.18 -21.91 7.04
CA ILE A 162 -7.61 -21.04 8.14
C ILE A 162 -6.73 -19.77 8.21
N PHE A 163 -5.41 -19.91 8.07
CA PHE A 163 -4.52 -18.75 8.08
C PHE A 163 -4.74 -17.82 6.89
N VAL A 164 -5.00 -18.33 5.68
CA VAL A 164 -5.35 -17.46 4.53
C VAL A 164 -6.67 -16.76 4.76
N PHE A 165 -7.69 -17.47 5.26
CA PHE A 165 -8.99 -16.86 5.48
C PHE A 165 -8.91 -15.74 6.55
N LEU A 166 -8.14 -15.98 7.62
CA LEU A 166 -7.81 -14.94 8.58
C LEU A 166 -7.03 -13.78 7.93
N ASN A 167 -6.07 -14.07 7.06
CA ASN A 167 -5.36 -13.06 6.28
C ASN A 167 -6.29 -12.21 5.42
N ASP A 168 -7.28 -12.83 4.79
CA ASP A 168 -8.26 -12.15 3.96
C ASP A 168 -9.17 -11.23 4.79
N ILE A 169 -9.61 -11.68 5.97
CA ILE A 169 -10.37 -10.84 6.92
C ILE A 169 -9.55 -9.63 7.35
N PHE A 170 -8.29 -9.83 7.77
CA PHE A 170 -7.42 -8.73 8.18
C PHE A 170 -7.10 -7.78 7.02
N THR A 171 -6.90 -8.31 5.81
CA THR A 171 -6.67 -7.50 4.60
C THR A 171 -7.89 -6.64 4.28
N ALA A 172 -9.08 -7.24 4.24
CA ALA A 172 -10.34 -6.55 3.96
C ALA A 172 -10.60 -5.47 5.02
N ALA A 173 -10.50 -5.82 6.29
CA ALA A 173 -10.69 -4.88 7.40
C ALA A 173 -9.69 -3.73 7.32
N ASN A 174 -8.39 -4.01 7.10
CA ASN A 174 -7.37 -2.97 7.00
C ASN A 174 -7.68 -1.97 5.87
N GLY A 175 -8.07 -2.47 4.69
CA GLY A 175 -8.46 -1.62 3.56
C GLY A 175 -9.67 -0.73 3.86
N VAL A 176 -10.72 -1.30 4.44
CA VAL A 176 -11.97 -0.57 4.74
C VAL A 176 -11.80 0.43 5.88
N TYR A 177 -11.16 0.04 6.99
CA TYR A 177 -10.89 0.95 8.10
C TYR A 177 -9.92 2.07 7.69
N THR A 178 -8.96 1.81 6.81
CA THR A 178 -8.09 2.87 6.27
C THR A 178 -8.91 3.88 5.47
N LYS A 179 -9.84 3.39 4.64
CA LYS A 179 -10.73 4.24 3.85
C LYS A 179 -11.72 5.03 4.71
N GLN A 180 -12.27 4.43 5.76
CA GLN A 180 -13.14 5.11 6.72
C GLN A 180 -12.41 6.26 7.42
N LYS A 181 -11.16 6.06 7.82
CA LYS A 181 -10.38 7.10 8.51
C LYS A 181 -9.92 8.23 7.58
N MET A 182 -9.93 8.02 6.27
CA MET A 182 -9.71 9.09 5.29
C MET A 182 -10.88 10.08 5.20
N ASP A 183 -12.05 9.75 5.78
CA ASP A 183 -13.19 10.66 5.83
C ASP A 183 -12.80 11.98 6.54
N PRO A 184 -13.15 13.16 5.97
CA PRO A 184 -12.87 14.45 6.60
C PRO A 184 -13.43 14.61 8.02
N LYS A 185 -14.48 13.85 8.41
CA LYS A 185 -15.03 13.84 9.77
C LYS A 185 -14.15 13.11 10.79
N GLU A 186 -13.24 12.26 10.33
CA GLU A 186 -12.35 11.43 11.18
C GLU A 186 -10.96 12.06 11.32
N LEU A 187 -10.05 11.72 10.40
CA LEU A 187 -8.68 12.25 10.32
C LEU A 187 -8.44 13.07 9.05
N GLY A 188 -9.27 12.88 8.01
CA GLY A 188 -9.06 13.45 6.69
C GLY A 188 -7.84 12.88 5.95
N LYS A 189 -7.75 13.14 4.63
CA LYS A 189 -6.69 12.57 3.77
C LYS A 189 -5.27 12.87 4.26
N TYR A 190 -5.05 14.09 4.73
CA TYR A 190 -3.74 14.55 5.19
C TYR A 190 -3.40 14.05 6.59
N GLY A 191 -4.40 13.89 7.46
CA GLY A 191 -4.23 13.30 8.79
C GLY A 191 -3.87 11.82 8.69
N VAL A 192 -4.58 11.04 7.87
CA VAL A 192 -4.22 9.63 7.64
C VAL A 192 -2.79 9.50 7.11
N LEU A 193 -2.38 10.36 6.17
CA LEU A 193 -1.02 10.33 5.62
C LEU A 193 0.04 10.66 6.68
N PHE A 194 -0.19 11.72 7.47
CA PHE A 194 0.72 12.17 8.51
C PHE A 194 0.84 11.13 9.64
N TYR A 195 -0.28 10.67 10.20
CA TYR A 195 -0.26 9.71 11.30
C TYR A 195 0.25 8.35 10.85
N ASN A 196 -0.08 7.87 9.65
CA ASN A 196 0.48 6.61 9.15
C ASN A 196 2.01 6.69 9.00
N ALA A 197 2.53 7.80 8.45
CA ALA A 197 3.98 8.02 8.39
C ALA A 197 4.62 8.11 9.78
N CYS A 198 4.01 8.82 10.74
CA CYS A 198 4.50 8.89 12.11
C CYS A 198 4.46 7.55 12.86
N PHE A 199 3.46 6.70 12.60
CA PHE A 199 3.38 5.39 13.23
C PHE A 199 4.31 4.36 12.57
N MET A 200 4.56 4.47 11.26
CA MET A 200 5.47 3.58 10.53
C MET A 200 6.94 3.93 10.74
N ILE A 201 7.29 5.22 10.88
CA ILE A 201 8.69 5.63 11.04
C ILE A 201 9.32 5.08 12.33
N ILE A 202 8.57 4.94 13.41
CA ILE A 202 9.05 4.44 14.71
C ILE A 202 9.53 2.98 14.61
N PRO A 203 8.68 1.99 14.22
CA PRO A 203 9.13 0.60 14.09
C PRO A 203 10.19 0.44 13.00
N THR A 204 10.10 1.17 11.87
CA THR A 204 11.12 1.09 10.83
C THR A 204 12.47 1.62 11.31
N PHE A 205 12.49 2.68 12.11
CA PHE A 205 13.71 3.20 12.72
C PHE A 205 14.32 2.22 13.71
N ILE A 206 13.51 1.61 14.58
CA ILE A 206 13.97 0.57 15.52
C ILE A 206 14.61 -0.59 14.77
N ILE A 207 13.96 -1.08 13.70
CA ILE A 207 14.49 -2.15 12.85
C ILE A 207 15.81 -1.72 12.19
N SER A 208 15.88 -0.49 11.68
CA SER A 208 17.09 0.03 11.04
C SER A 208 18.28 0.10 12.00
N VAL A 209 18.04 0.40 13.28
CA VAL A 209 19.08 0.42 14.32
C VAL A 209 19.45 -1.00 14.71
N SER A 210 18.49 -1.91 14.90
CA SER A 210 18.77 -3.29 15.29
C SER A 210 19.51 -4.10 14.22
N THR A 211 19.25 -3.82 12.94
CA THR A 211 19.89 -4.50 11.81
C THR A 211 21.28 -3.91 11.50
N GLY A 212 21.67 -2.79 12.11
CA GLY A 212 22.92 -2.07 11.81
C GLY A 212 22.90 -1.27 10.50
N ASP A 213 21.78 -1.33 9.77
CA ASP A 213 21.51 -0.58 8.54
C ASP A 213 21.68 0.93 8.71
N PHE A 214 21.25 1.46 9.87
CA PHE A 214 21.40 2.87 10.19
C PHE A 214 22.88 3.28 10.29
N GLN A 215 23.70 2.44 10.93
CA GLN A 215 25.12 2.70 11.09
C GLN A 215 25.87 2.64 9.74
N GLN A 216 25.58 1.62 8.93
CA GLN A 216 26.14 1.50 7.58
C GLN A 216 25.74 2.69 6.68
N ALA A 217 24.51 3.19 6.83
CA ALA A 217 24.07 4.37 6.10
C ALA A 217 24.79 5.64 6.57
N THR A 218 25.02 5.83 7.87
CA THR A 218 25.75 7.01 8.38
C THR A 218 27.23 7.03 8.00
N GLU A 219 27.86 5.87 7.92
CA GLU A 219 29.28 5.71 7.56
C GLU A 219 29.50 5.74 6.03
N PHE A 220 28.45 5.98 5.24
CA PHE A 220 28.51 5.92 3.80
C PHE A 220 29.35 7.06 3.18
N ASN A 221 30.44 6.71 2.52
CA ASN A 221 31.42 7.67 2.01
C ASN A 221 30.89 8.67 0.96
N GLN A 222 29.79 8.35 0.26
CA GLN A 222 29.24 9.25 -0.78
C GLN A 222 28.34 10.36 -0.23
N TRP A 223 28.15 10.50 1.09
CA TRP A 223 27.46 11.67 1.66
C TRP A 223 28.12 13.01 1.32
N LYS A 224 29.40 13.00 0.94
CA LYS A 224 30.12 14.20 0.48
C LYS A 224 29.85 14.56 -0.99
N ASN A 225 29.27 13.64 -1.75
CA ASN A 225 29.00 13.83 -3.17
C ASN A 225 27.68 14.58 -3.36
N VAL A 226 27.76 15.82 -3.86
CA VAL A 226 26.59 16.70 -4.05
C VAL A 226 25.52 16.05 -4.94
N LEU A 227 25.92 15.30 -5.97
CA LEU A 227 24.98 14.60 -6.86
C LEU A 227 24.21 13.50 -6.13
N PHE A 228 24.88 12.76 -5.24
CA PHE A 228 24.23 11.75 -4.41
C PHE A 228 23.20 12.40 -3.46
N ILE A 229 23.57 13.50 -2.79
CA ILE A 229 22.67 14.23 -1.90
C ILE A 229 21.42 14.73 -2.65
N ILE A 230 21.61 15.32 -3.84
CA ILE A 230 20.50 15.81 -4.66
C ILE A 230 19.58 14.65 -5.06
N GLN A 231 20.13 13.52 -5.51
CA GLN A 231 19.32 12.35 -5.88
C GLN A 231 18.62 11.72 -4.67
N PHE A 232 19.27 11.69 -3.52
CA PHE A 232 18.69 11.21 -2.26
C PHE A 232 17.51 12.09 -1.82
N LEU A 233 17.69 13.42 -1.81
CA LEU A 233 16.61 14.36 -1.51
C LEU A 233 15.47 14.29 -2.52
N LEU A 234 15.79 14.12 -3.81
CA LEU A 234 14.79 13.94 -4.86
C LEU A 234 13.99 12.65 -4.67
N SER A 235 14.65 11.54 -4.29
CA SER A 235 13.97 10.29 -3.90
C SER A 235 13.06 10.50 -2.69
N CYS A 236 13.51 11.25 -1.67
CA CYS A 236 12.70 11.58 -0.50
C CYS A 236 11.43 12.37 -0.89
N PHE A 237 11.59 13.38 -1.75
CA PHE A 237 10.46 14.18 -2.25
C PHE A 237 9.50 13.35 -3.11
N LEU A 238 10.02 12.49 -4.01
CA LEU A 238 9.19 11.61 -4.82
C LEU A 238 8.50 10.51 -3.99
N GLY A 239 9.10 10.09 -2.89
CA GLY A 239 8.47 9.20 -1.90
C GLY A 239 7.24 9.85 -1.28
N TYR A 240 7.36 11.11 -0.85
CA TYR A 240 6.21 11.92 -0.43
C TYR A 240 5.16 12.04 -1.54
N LEU A 241 5.59 12.39 -2.75
CA LEU A 241 4.70 12.57 -3.91
C LEU A 241 3.93 11.29 -4.23
N LEU A 242 4.60 10.13 -4.13
CA LEU A 242 4.00 8.82 -4.32
C LEU A 242 2.99 8.50 -3.20
N MET A 243 3.33 8.74 -1.95
CA MET A 243 2.42 8.56 -0.82
C MET A 243 1.18 9.45 -0.97
N PHE A 244 1.36 10.72 -1.32
CA PHE A 244 0.28 11.65 -1.61
C PHE A 244 -0.58 11.19 -2.79
N ALA A 245 0.03 10.75 -3.89
CA ALA A 245 -0.67 10.21 -5.05
C ALA A 245 -1.46 8.93 -4.72
N THR A 246 -0.94 8.09 -3.82
CA THR A 246 -1.62 6.88 -3.34
C THR A 246 -2.88 7.22 -2.57
N VAL A 247 -2.80 8.20 -1.66
CA VAL A 247 -3.95 8.69 -0.89
C VAL A 247 -4.95 9.39 -1.81
N LEU A 248 -4.47 10.17 -2.79
CA LEU A 248 -5.33 10.86 -3.76
C LEU A 248 -6.07 9.89 -4.67
N CYS A 249 -5.37 8.86 -5.16
CA CYS A 249 -5.97 7.75 -5.90
C CYS A 249 -6.99 7.04 -5.01
N SER A 250 -6.63 6.69 -3.77
CA SER A 250 -7.54 6.06 -2.82
C SER A 250 -8.73 6.93 -2.45
N HIS A 251 -8.63 8.26 -2.51
CA HIS A 251 -9.73 9.18 -2.29
C HIS A 251 -10.74 9.13 -3.43
N TYR A 252 -10.27 9.28 -4.69
CA TYR A 252 -11.11 9.35 -5.87
C TYR A 252 -11.54 7.99 -6.42
N ASN A 253 -10.82 6.91 -6.09
CA ASN A 253 -11.11 5.54 -6.48
C ASN A 253 -11.57 4.69 -5.29
N SER A 254 -12.30 3.61 -5.57
CA SER A 254 -12.62 2.60 -4.57
C SER A 254 -11.33 1.85 -4.18
N PRO A 255 -11.21 1.37 -2.93
CA PRO A 255 -10.15 0.45 -2.50
C PRO A 255 -9.90 -0.70 -3.48
N LEU A 256 -10.97 -1.22 -4.10
CA LEU A 256 -10.91 -2.25 -5.13
C LEU A 256 -10.10 -1.80 -6.37
N THR A 257 -10.35 -0.58 -6.85
CA THR A 257 -9.61 -0.02 -7.99
C THR A 257 -8.15 0.31 -7.62
N THR A 258 -7.89 0.75 -6.39
CA THR A 258 -6.52 0.95 -5.89
C THR A 258 -5.73 -0.35 -5.85
N ALA A 259 -6.36 -1.46 -5.44
CA ALA A 259 -5.76 -2.79 -5.46
C ALA A 259 -5.44 -3.26 -6.89
N VAL A 260 -6.35 -3.05 -7.85
CA VAL A 260 -6.12 -3.37 -9.27
C VAL A 260 -5.01 -2.52 -9.88
N VAL A 261 -4.97 -1.22 -9.61
CA VAL A 261 -3.87 -0.35 -10.08
C VAL A 261 -2.55 -0.76 -9.43
N GLY A 262 -2.56 -1.16 -8.16
CA GLY A 262 -1.41 -1.74 -7.48
C GLY A 262 -0.91 -3.03 -8.16
N ALA A 263 -1.82 -3.91 -8.58
CA ALA A 263 -1.47 -5.13 -9.32
C ALA A 263 -0.88 -4.82 -10.70
N ILE A 264 -1.46 -3.89 -11.45
CA ILE A 264 -0.95 -3.44 -12.76
C ILE A 264 0.45 -2.83 -12.63
N LYS A 265 0.70 -2.10 -11.53
CA LYS A 265 2.05 -1.58 -11.23
C LYS A 265 3.07 -2.66 -11.04
N VAL A 266 2.76 -3.69 -10.26
CA VAL A 266 3.67 -4.82 -10.02
C VAL A 266 4.02 -5.48 -11.36
N GLN A 267 3.03 -5.69 -12.24
CA GLN A 267 3.26 -6.24 -13.59
C GLN A 267 4.16 -5.35 -14.46
N GLY A 268 3.95 -4.03 -14.46
CA GLY A 268 4.80 -3.07 -15.18
C GLY A 268 6.24 -3.06 -14.65
N TRP A 269 6.40 -3.13 -13.33
CA TRP A 269 7.68 -3.27 -12.65
C TRP A 269 8.42 -4.52 -13.05
N THR A 270 7.75 -5.68 -13.01
CA THR A 270 8.34 -6.95 -13.41
C THR A 270 8.85 -6.89 -14.85
N ARG A 271 8.11 -6.22 -15.75
CA ARG A 271 8.49 -6.08 -17.16
C ARG A 271 9.67 -5.14 -17.40
N ILE A 272 9.74 -4.01 -16.70
CA ILE A 272 10.87 -3.05 -16.81
C ILE A 272 12.13 -3.62 -16.15
N SER A 273 12.00 -4.30 -15.02
CA SER A 273 13.11 -5.02 -14.39
C SER A 273 13.64 -6.13 -15.30
N TRP A 274 12.78 -6.83 -16.03
CA TRP A 274 13.17 -7.82 -17.05
C TRP A 274 13.98 -7.20 -18.18
N ILE A 275 13.56 -6.03 -18.69
CA ILE A 275 14.26 -5.31 -19.77
C ILE A 275 15.59 -4.73 -19.29
N SER A 276 15.68 -4.32 -18.03
CA SER A 276 16.90 -3.75 -17.44
C SER A 276 17.88 -4.81 -16.92
N MET A 277 17.45 -6.06 -16.73
CA MET A 277 18.28 -7.19 -16.32
C MET A 277 18.41 -8.17 -17.48
N THR A 278 19.23 -7.79 -18.46
CA THR A 278 19.82 -8.73 -19.41
C THR A 278 20.90 -9.56 -18.69
N ASP A 279 20.56 -10.26 -17.60
CA ASP A 279 21.40 -11.37 -17.14
C ASP A 279 20.63 -12.42 -16.32
N ARG A 280 20.81 -13.66 -16.80
CA ARG A 280 20.48 -15.02 -16.34
C ARG A 280 19.38 -15.29 -15.29
N SER A 281 18.42 -16.09 -15.78
CA SER A 281 17.75 -17.19 -15.07
C SER A 281 16.68 -16.86 -14.03
N TYR A 282 15.44 -16.64 -14.52
CA TYR A 282 14.24 -16.95 -13.74
C TYR A 282 13.26 -17.78 -14.61
N PRO A 283 12.78 -18.94 -14.14
CA PRO A 283 11.98 -19.84 -14.96
C PRO A 283 10.57 -19.31 -15.23
N LEU A 284 10.06 -19.65 -16.41
CA LEU A 284 8.72 -19.39 -16.97
C LEU A 284 7.56 -19.63 -15.96
N ALA A 285 7.79 -20.49 -14.96
CA ALA A 285 6.83 -20.84 -13.90
C ALA A 285 6.36 -19.64 -13.04
N ARG A 286 7.17 -18.58 -12.88
CA ARG A 286 6.72 -17.36 -12.16
C ARG A 286 5.82 -16.44 -12.98
N LEU A 287 5.83 -16.57 -14.31
CA LEU A 287 4.97 -15.80 -15.20
C LEU A 287 3.52 -16.34 -15.19
N LEU A 288 3.36 -17.67 -15.10
CA LEU A 288 2.06 -18.33 -15.02
C LEU A 288 1.39 -18.18 -13.64
N ALA A 289 2.16 -17.95 -12.58
CA ALA A 289 1.61 -17.64 -11.25
C ALA A 289 1.15 -16.16 -11.10
N MET A 290 1.38 -15.31 -12.12
CA MET A 290 1.06 -13.88 -12.14
C MET A 290 -0.07 -13.50 -13.12
N LEU A 291 -0.65 -14.49 -13.82
CA LEU A 291 -1.90 -14.38 -14.59
C LEU A 291 -3.06 -14.93 -13.76
#